data_AF-A0A327MH23-F1
#
_entry.id   AF-A0A327MH23-F1
#
_cell.length_a   1.000
_cell.length_b   1.000
_cell.length_c   1.000
_cell.angle_alpha   90.00
_cell.angle_beta   90.00
_cell.angle_gamma   90.00
#
_symmetry.space_group_name_H-M   'P 1'
#
loop_
_entity.id
_entity.type
_entity.pdbx_description
1 polymer ?
#
loop_
_entity_poly.entity_id
_entity_poly.type
_entity_poly.pdbx_seq_one_letter_code
_entity_poly.pdbx_strand_id
1 'polypeptide(L)' 'MVQSQAKATPTPPTDAAPEEEIAYLAKRHRVTPAIVREIIRRIGSAERSAVEREIQRGKARR' A
#
# COMPACT_ATOMS: atom_id res chain seq x y z
N MET A 1 23.86 27.02 -13.05
CA MET A 1 23.65 25.88 -12.13
C MET A 1 22.95 26.39 -10.87
N VAL A 2 21.66 26.17 -10.70
CA VAL A 2 20.99 26.18 -9.38
C VAL A 2 19.80 25.22 -9.47
N GLN A 3 19.91 24.10 -8.78
CA GLN A 3 18.82 23.16 -8.53
C GLN A 3 17.91 23.77 -7.46
N SER A 4 16.63 24.01 -7.79
CA SER A 4 15.61 24.28 -6.79
C SER A 4 14.87 22.99 -6.48
N GLN A 5 15.06 22.53 -5.24
CA GLN A 5 14.49 21.31 -4.68
C GLN A 5 12.97 21.33 -4.78
N ALA A 6 12.41 20.30 -5.43
CA ALA A 6 10.99 20.03 -5.42
C ALA A 6 10.55 19.67 -4.00
N LYS A 7 9.88 20.62 -3.36
CA LYS A 7 9.18 20.48 -2.09
C LYS A 7 8.21 19.30 -2.23
N ALA A 8 8.47 18.21 -1.50
CA ALA A 8 7.54 17.10 -1.39
C ALA A 8 6.23 17.62 -0.80
N THR A 9 5.25 17.82 -1.67
CA THR A 9 3.86 17.97 -1.25
C THR A 9 3.47 16.70 -0.52
N PRO A 10 2.98 16.78 0.73
CA PRO A 10 2.30 15.65 1.33
C PRO A 10 1.03 15.45 0.51
N THR A 11 1.07 14.50 -0.43
CA THR A 11 -0.14 14.02 -1.09
C THR A 11 -1.10 13.65 0.03
N PRO A 12 -2.32 14.25 0.08
CA PRO A 12 -3.31 13.80 1.05
C PRO A 12 -3.50 12.29 0.88
N PRO A 13 -3.86 11.54 1.94
CA PRO A 13 -4.15 10.12 1.83
C PRO A 13 -5.46 9.96 1.04
N THR A 14 -5.38 10.14 -0.27
CA THR A 14 -6.46 9.94 -1.21
C THR A 14 -6.43 8.47 -1.60
N ASP A 15 -7.59 7.84 -1.45
CA ASP A 15 -7.86 6.41 -1.53
C ASP A 15 -7.37 5.61 -0.31
N ALA A 16 -8.09 5.76 0.81
CA ALA A 16 -8.24 4.60 1.68
C ALA A 16 -8.98 3.52 0.86
N ALA A 17 -8.32 2.39 0.58
CA ALA A 17 -8.99 1.27 -0.08
C ALA A 17 -10.28 0.94 0.67
N PRO A 18 -11.40 0.68 -0.02
CA PRO A 18 -12.62 0.26 0.66
C PRO A 18 -12.34 -0.97 1.50
N GLU A 19 -12.91 -1.04 2.71
CA GLU A 19 -12.65 -2.13 3.66
C GLU A 19 -12.98 -3.52 3.06
N GLU A 20 -13.93 -3.57 2.13
CA GLU A 20 -14.24 -4.75 1.32
C GLU A 20 -13.06 -5.23 0.47
N GLU A 21 -12.30 -4.31 -0.12
CA GLU A 21 -11.12 -4.61 -0.92
C GLU A 21 -9.96 -5.08 -0.05
N ILE A 22 -9.79 -4.47 1.12
CA ILE A 22 -8.82 -4.92 2.14
C ILE A 22 -9.15 -6.36 2.57
N ALA A 23 -10.41 -6.64 2.88
CA ALA A 23 -10.87 -7.98 3.26
C ALA A 23 -10.69 -9.00 2.12
N TYR A 24 -10.98 -8.59 0.87
CA TYR A 24 -10.76 -9.41 -0.32
C TYR A 24 -9.28 -9.77 -0.50
N LEU A 25 -8.38 -8.79 -0.44
CA LEU A 25 -6.93 -9.00 -0.56
C LEU A 25 -6.38 -9.87 0.56
N ALA A 26 -6.82 -9.62 1.79
CA ALA A 26 -6.47 -10.43 2.96
C ALA A 26 -6.84 -11.90 2.75
N LYS A 27 -8.10 -12.17 2.35
CA LYS A 27 -8.59 -13.52 2.07
C LYS A 27 -7.84 -14.18 0.91
N ARG A 28 -7.69 -13.47 -0.22
CA ARG A 28 -7.03 -13.96 -1.43
C ARG A 28 -5.58 -14.37 -1.19
N HIS A 29 -4.83 -13.56 -0.44
CA HIS A 29 -3.42 -13.81 -0.18
C HIS A 29 -3.14 -14.57 1.12
N ARG A 30 -4.19 -14.92 1.88
CA ARG A 30 -4.11 -15.57 3.19
C ARG A 30 -3.25 -14.78 4.18
N VAL A 31 -3.51 -13.49 4.29
CA VAL A 31 -2.87 -12.58 5.26
C VAL A 31 -3.94 -11.88 6.09
N THR A 32 -3.58 -11.31 7.24
CA THR A 32 -4.53 -10.54 8.04
C THR A 32 -4.84 -9.18 7.39
N PRO A 33 -6.06 -8.64 7.51
CA PRO A 33 -6.42 -7.30 7.03
C PRO A 33 -5.48 -6.19 7.55
N ALA A 34 -4.96 -6.35 8.78
CA ALA A 34 -3.99 -5.43 9.37
C ALA A 34 -2.70 -5.30 8.54
N ILE A 35 -2.20 -6.40 7.98
CA ILE A 35 -1.02 -6.39 7.09
C ILE A 35 -1.31 -5.61 5.82
N VAL A 36 -2.49 -5.79 5.23
CA VAL A 36 -2.90 -5.06 4.02
C VAL A 36 -2.98 -3.56 4.30
N ARG A 37 -3.58 -3.16 5.42
CA ARG A 37 -3.62 -1.75 5.85
C ARG A 37 -2.22 -1.17 6.08
N GLU A 38 -1.34 -1.93 6.72
CA GLU A 38 0.05 -1.51 6.94
C GLU A 38 0.81 -1.32 5.62
N ILE A 39 0.60 -2.23 4.66
CA ILE A 39 1.17 -2.12 3.31
C ILE A 39 0.68 -0.85 2.62
N ILE A 40 -0.64 -0.62 2.59
CA ILE A 40 -1.24 0.59 1.99
C ILE A 40 -0.65 1.84 2.65
N ARG A 41 -0.57 1.88 3.99
CA ARG A 41 0.03 2.98 4.74
C ARG A 41 1.50 3.21 4.41
N ARG A 42 2.26 2.14 4.16
CA ARG A 42 3.70 2.19 3.90
C ARG A 42 4.01 2.62 2.47
N ILE A 43 3.27 2.11 1.49
CA ILE A 43 3.47 2.44 0.07
C ILE A 43 2.73 3.73 -0.34
N GLY A 44 1.79 4.20 0.50
CA GLY A 44 0.99 5.40 0.24
C GLY A 44 0.01 5.25 -0.92
N SER A 45 -0.33 4.01 -1.28
CA SER A 45 -1.21 3.69 -2.41
C SER A 45 -2.13 2.53 -2.04
N ALA A 46 -3.42 2.71 -2.34
CA ALA A 46 -4.43 1.67 -2.28
C ALA A 46 -4.55 0.87 -3.59
N GLU A 47 -3.71 1.15 -4.58
CA GLU A 47 -3.76 0.45 -5.86
C GLU A 47 -3.51 -1.05 -5.68
N ARG A 48 -4.50 -1.85 -6.09
CA ARG A 48 -4.50 -3.30 -5.93
C ARG A 48 -3.19 -3.95 -6.37
N SER A 49 -2.71 -3.61 -7.56
CA SER A 49 -1.46 -4.15 -8.13
C SER A 49 -0.23 -3.84 -7.27
N ALA A 50 -0.16 -2.63 -6.70
CA ALA A 50 0.96 -2.21 -5.86
C ALA A 50 0.93 -2.94 -4.50
N VAL A 51 -0.26 -3.04 -3.90
CA VAL A 51 -0.49 -3.75 -2.64
C VAL A 51 -0.20 -5.25 -2.80
N GLU A 52 -0.69 -5.90 -3.84
CA GLU A 52 -0.46 -7.33 -4.12
C GLU A 52 1.04 -7.64 -4.28
N ARG A 53 1.79 -6.78 -4.99
CA ARG A 53 3.26 -6.93 -5.13
C ARG A 53 3.96 -6.89 -3.79
N GLU A 54 3.56 -5.97 -2.91
CA GLU A 54 4.16 -5.86 -1.57
C GLU A 54 3.78 -7.04 -0.66
N ILE A 55 2.54 -7.54 -0.75
CA ILE A 55 2.12 -8.76 -0.04
C ILE A 55 2.99 -9.94 -0.46
N GLN A 56 3.22 -10.15 -1.76
CA GLN A 56 4.06 -11.23 -2.26
C GLN A 56 5.53 -11.08 -1.81
N ARG A 57 6.09 -9.87 -1.87
CA ARG A 57 7.43 -9.59 -1.33
C ARG A 57 7.53 -9.91 0.16
N GLY A 58 6.51 -9.59 0.95
CA GLY A 58 6.46 -9.89 2.38
C GLY A 58 6.42 -11.39 2.66
N LYS A 59 5.71 -12.17 1.84
CA LYS A 59 5.67 -13.65 1.95
C LYS A 59 6.98 -14.30 1.56
N ALA A 60 7.67 -13.81 0.54
CA ALA A 60 8.97 -14.37 0.14
C ALA A 60 10.08 -14.17 1.20
N ARG A 61 9.88 -13.25 2.16
CA ARG A 61 10.82 -12.95 3.24
C ARG A 61 10.52 -13.71 4.55
N ARG A 62 9.39 -14.41 4.64
CA ARG A 62 8.93 -15.14 5.83
C ARG A 62 8.83 -16.62 5.53
#